data_AF-A0A7C9VL23-F1
#
_entry.id   AF-A0A7C9VL23-F1
#
_cell.length_a   1.000
_cell.length_b   1.000
_cell.length_c   1.000
_cell.angle_alpha   90.00
_cell.angle_beta   90.00
_cell.angle_gamma   90.00
#
_symmetry.space_group_name_H-M   'P 1'
#
loop_
_entity.id
_entity.type
_entity.pdbx_description
1 polymer ?
#
loop_
_entity_poly.entity_id
_entity_poly.type
_entity_poly.pdbx_seq_one_letter_code
_entity_poly.pdbx_strand_id
1 'polypeptide(L)' 'MLPIAICDGVRDVLNIVRTWRKRIRDRREIGAMSERQLNDMGMSWAEIAFEIEKPFWRE' A
#
# COMPACT_ATOMS: atom_id res chain seq x y z
N MET A 1 -34.96 6.55 5.61
CA MET A 1 -34.03 5.45 5.93
C MET A 1 -32.86 5.31 4.94
N LEU A 2 -32.92 5.88 3.73
CA LEU A 2 -31.88 5.82 2.68
C LEU A 2 -30.60 6.71 2.83
N PRO A 3 -30.54 7.81 3.62
CA PRO A 3 -29.36 8.70 3.58
C PRO A 3 -28.08 8.11 4.19
N ILE A 4 -28.22 7.25 5.21
CA ILE A 4 -27.07 6.76 6.00
C ILE A 4 -26.30 5.69 5.21
N ALA A 5 -26.99 4.74 4.58
CA ALA A 5 -26.37 3.65 3.82
C ALA A 5 -25.54 4.15 2.62
N ILE A 6 -25.94 5.25 1.99
CA ILE A 6 -25.18 5.89 0.90
C ILE A 6 -23.89 6.52 1.45
N CYS A 7 -23.98 7.22 2.58
CA CYS A 7 -22.81 7.80 3.24
C CYS A 7 -21.79 6.75 3.69
N ASP A 8 -22.27 5.61 4.19
CA ASP A 8 -21.42 4.49 4.61
C ASP A 8 -20.72 3.85 3.41
N GLY A 9 -21.46 3.56 2.33
CA GLY A 9 -20.85 3.03 1.10
C GLY A 9 -19.81 3.97 0.48
N VAL A 10 -20.05 5.28 0.49
CA VAL A 10 -19.05 6.28 0.05
C VAL A 10 -17.82 6.26 0.95
N ARG A 11 -17.99 6.16 2.27
CA ARG A 11 -16.89 6.06 3.22
C ARG A 11 -16.02 4.82 2.97
N ASP A 12 -16.65 3.68 2.71
CA ASP A 12 -15.95 2.43 2.45
C ASP A 12 -15.13 2.49 1.17
N VAL A 13 -15.72 3.01 0.08
CA VAL A 13 -14.99 3.23 -1.18
C VAL A 13 -13.82 4.18 -0.97
N LEU A 14 -14.01 5.28 -0.23
CA LEU A 14 -12.93 6.21 0.08
C LEU A 14 -11.82 5.56 0.90
N ASN A 15 -12.15 4.67 1.83
CA ASN A 15 -11.17 3.92 2.61
C ASN A 15 -10.37 2.95 1.73
N ILE A 16 -11.03 2.23 0.82
CA ILE A 16 -10.35 1.34 -0.15
C ILE A 16 -9.37 2.13 -1.02
N VAL A 17 -9.79 3.27 -1.57
CA VAL A 17 -8.92 4.12 -2.40
C VAL A 17 -7.75 4.68 -1.58
N ARG A 18 -7.98 5.08 -0.32
CA ARG A 18 -6.90 5.52 0.59
C ARG A 18 -5.88 4.41 0.83
N THR A 19 -6.34 3.18 1.06
CA THR A 19 -5.46 2.00 1.23
C THR A 19 -4.60 1.78 -0.01
N TRP A 20 -5.19 1.85 -1.21
CA TRP A 20 -4.43 1.69 -2.46
C TRP A 20 -3.39 2.79 -2.64
N ARG A 21 -3.74 4.05 -2.37
CA ARG A 21 -2.78 5.17 -2.43
C ARG A 21 -1.64 5.01 -1.43
N LYS A 22 -1.94 4.52 -0.22
CA LYS A 22 -0.93 4.21 0.80
C LYS A 22 0.03 3.12 0.31
N ARG A 23 -0.49 1.99 -0.22
CA ARG A 23 0.35 0.91 -0.76
C ARG A 23 1.28 1.38 -1.89
N ILE A 24 0.76 2.19 -2.81
CA ILE A 24 1.59 2.75 -3.90
C ILE A 24 2.71 3.61 -3.33
N ARG A 25 2.42 4.46 -2.33
CA ARG A 25 3.43 5.31 -1.70
C ARG A 25 4.46 4.48 -0.94
N ASP A 26 4.01 3.57 -0.09
CA ASP A 26 4.89 2.75 0.75
C ASP A 26 5.84 1.89 -0.11
N ARG A 27 5.36 1.31 -1.24
CA ARG A 27 6.22 0.58 -2.19
C ARG A 27 7.21 1.47 -2.93
N ARG A 28 6.84 2.71 -3.27
CA ARG A 28 7.77 3.70 -3.84
C ARG A 28 8.85 4.10 -2.83
N GLU A 29 8.49 4.22 -1.56
CA GLU A 29 9.44 4.52 -0.49
C GLU A 29 10.44 3.37 -0.33
N ILE A 30 9.97 2.12 -0.28
CA ILE A 30 10.84 0.93 -0.26
C ILE A 30 11.78 0.90 -1.46
N GLY A 31 11.27 1.13 -2.68
CA GLY A 31 12.09 1.14 -3.90
C GLY A 31 13.10 2.29 -3.99
N ALA A 32 12.94 3.32 -3.16
CA ALA A 32 13.88 4.44 -3.07
C ALA A 32 14.89 4.31 -1.91
N MET A 33 14.75 3.30 -1.05
CA MET A 33 15.68 3.06 0.05
C MET A 33 17.05 2.58 -0.46
N SER A 34 18.10 3.00 0.25
CA SER A 34 19.44 2.47 0.01
C SER A 34 19.56 1.02 0.49
N GLU A 35 20.51 0.28 -0.08
CA GLU A 35 20.81 -1.10 0.31
C GLU A 35 21.08 -1.24 1.82
N ARG A 36 21.74 -0.26 2.45
CA ARG A 36 21.97 -0.26 3.90
C ARG A 36 20.65 -0.22 4.67
N GLN A 37 19.73 0.67 4.30
CA GLN A 37 18.42 0.79 4.97
C GLN A 37 17.61 -0.50 4.83
N LEU A 38 17.66 -1.11 3.64
CA LEU A 38 16.99 -2.38 3.37
C LEU A 38 17.60 -3.54 4.19
N ASN A 39 18.93 -3.57 4.32
CA ASN A 39 19.64 -4.54 5.17
C ASN A 39 19.35 -4.33 6.65
N ASP A 40 19.25 -3.09 7.12
CA ASP A 40 18.92 -2.77 8.52
C ASP A 40 17.49 -3.22 8.87
N MET A 41 16.58 -3.26 7.89
CA MET A 41 15.23 -3.81 8.02
C MET A 41 15.19 -5.36 7.94
N GLY A 42 16.33 -6.00 7.64
CA GLY A 42 16.44 -7.45 7.51
C GLY A 42 15.73 -8.02 6.26
N MET A 43 15.45 -7.19 5.25
CA MET A 43 14.78 -7.62 4.03
C MET A 43 15.81 -8.07 2.98
N SER A 44 15.56 -9.21 2.35
CA SER A 44 16.32 -9.64 1.18
C SER A 44 15.89 -8.90 -0.09
N TRP A 45 16.80 -8.79 -1.06
CA TRP A 45 16.50 -8.24 -2.39
C TRP A 45 15.32 -8.92 -3.09
N ALA A 46 15.16 -10.24 -2.90
CA ALA A 46 14.05 -10.99 -3.47
C ALA A 46 12.70 -10.61 -2.84
N GLU A 47 12.65 -10.40 -1.52
CA GLU A 47 11.44 -9.95 -0.82
C GLU A 47 11.06 -8.52 -1.23
N ILE A 48 12.06 -7.65 -1.41
CA ILE A 48 11.85 -6.27 -1.85
C ILE A 48 11.29 -6.25 -3.27
N ALA A 49 11.92 -6.98 -4.20
CA ALA A 49 11.45 -7.10 -5.58
C ALA A 49 10.01 -7.63 -5.64
N PHE A 50 9.72 -8.68 -4.86
CA PHE A 50 8.38 -9.21 -4.76
C PHE A 50 7.37 -8.18 -4.22
N GLU A 51 7.73 -7.41 -3.19
CA GLU A 51 6.83 -6.42 -2.59
C GLU A 51 6.55 -5.24 -3.54
N ILE A 52 7.57 -4.70 -4.21
CA ILE A 52 7.39 -3.54 -5.10
C ILE A 52 6.59 -3.89 -6.37
N GLU A 53 6.66 -5.15 -6.82
CA GLU A 53 5.93 -5.64 -8.00
C GLU A 53 4.45 -5.94 -7.71
N LYS A 54 4.04 -6.01 -6.43
CA LYS A 54 2.64 -6.26 -6.10
C LYS A 54 1.74 -5.18 -6.67
N PRO A 55 0.63 -5.55 -7.32
CA PRO A 55 -0.36 -4.57 -7.74
C PRO A 55 -0.99 -3.88 -6.53
N PHE A 56 -1.45 -2.63 -6.70
CA PHE A 56 -1.91 -1.78 -5.58
C PHE A 56 -3.10 -2.38 -4.79
N TRP A 57 -3.91 -3.22 -5.43
CA TRP A 57 -5.08 -3.85 -4.80
C TRP A 57 -4.71 -5.06 -3.94
N ARG A 58 -3.50 -5.59 -4.08
CA ARG A 58 -3.02 -6.76 -3.33
C ARG A 58 -2.15 -6.33 -2.15
N GLU A 59 -2.34 -7.02 -1.04
CA GLU A 59 -1.47 -6.96 0.14
C GLU A 59 -0.24 -7.83 -0.05
#